data_AF-A0A1I0PXG1-F1
#
_entry.id   AF-A0A1I0PXG1-F1
#
_cell.length_a   1.000
_cell.length_b   1.000
_cell.length_c   1.000
_cell.angle_alpha   90.00
_cell.angle_beta   90.00
_cell.angle_gamma   90.00
#
_symmetry.space_group_name_H-M   'P 1'
#
loop_
_entity.id
_entity.type
_entity.pdbx_description
1 polymer ?
#
loop_
_entity_poly.entity_id
_entity_poly.type
_entity_poly.pdbx_seq_one_letter_code
_entity_poly.pdbx_strand_id
1 'polypeptide(L)'
;MTEDALVTTDRKPVGWYEEVIPVRGCRLSLENIKDVYRDLHAINRKFGEQVISTLPREPDLTDEQWEARKAFLLDDAFCLTITVNGLRDQQLYGESAAVFDDPNLPKPIKSIFFTNATAFKRHASGNEPVNRISVFLDFGKPEVFDPNPLVSAATANEGNVTVIAQDITFFNAVQKAVEKKVTTHKTWYGAIHRNFAYDIGMWLIALPVSLYFSAYYMDQLIPIGGKFELFRWPLFIYFVGLSLILYRALTAYAKWAFPVNVLEENKDRALKHRLALGGFASWLFYKVASTVYGIIVG
;
A
#
# COMPACT_ATOMS: atom_id res chain seq x y z
N MET A 1 -11.46 34.27 -26.53
CA MET A 1 -10.56 33.11 -26.37
C MET A 1 -9.26 33.70 -25.88
N THR A 2 -9.08 33.67 -24.56
CA THR A 2 -8.08 34.40 -23.79
C THR A 2 -6.74 33.66 -23.83
N GLU A 3 -5.65 34.43 -23.99
CA GLU A 3 -4.29 33.94 -23.78
C GLU A 3 -4.14 33.36 -22.36
N ASP A 4 -3.46 32.22 -22.26
CA ASP A 4 -3.41 31.37 -21.08
C ASP A 4 -2.47 31.98 -20.01
N ALA A 5 -3.05 32.63 -19.00
CA ALA A 5 -2.31 33.34 -17.97
C ALA A 5 -1.38 32.40 -17.14
N LEU A 6 -1.70 31.10 -17.05
CA LEU A 6 -0.96 30.13 -16.22
C LEU A 6 0.30 29.57 -16.89
N VAL A 7 0.57 29.89 -18.16
CA VAL A 7 1.69 29.32 -18.93
C VAL A 7 2.64 30.43 -19.38
N THR A 8 3.64 30.76 -18.58
CA THR A 8 4.73 31.66 -18.98
C THR A 8 5.83 30.87 -19.70
N THR A 9 5.93 31.05 -21.02
CA THR A 9 6.95 30.40 -21.85
C THR A 9 8.29 31.14 -21.78
N ASP A 10 9.08 30.91 -20.74
CA ASP A 10 10.49 31.29 -20.74
C ASP A 10 11.38 30.05 -20.48
N ARG A 11 11.82 29.40 -21.56
CA ARG A 11 12.55 28.12 -21.52
C ARG A 11 14.02 28.34 -21.19
N LYS A 12 14.34 28.44 -19.91
CA LYS A 12 15.66 28.06 -19.38
C LYS A 12 15.67 26.56 -19.10
N PRO A 13 16.82 25.86 -19.16
CA PRO A 13 16.88 24.45 -18.76
C PRO A 13 16.58 24.34 -17.26
N VAL A 14 15.34 23.97 -16.92
CA VAL A 14 14.89 23.78 -15.55
C VAL A 14 15.14 22.33 -15.16
N GLY A 15 16.00 22.09 -14.17
CA GLY A 15 16.10 20.78 -13.54
C GLY A 15 14.79 20.48 -12.82
N TRP A 16 14.20 19.31 -13.07
CA TRP A 16 13.04 18.82 -12.33
C TRP A 16 13.47 17.78 -11.28
N TYR A 17 12.83 17.82 -10.13
CA TYR A 17 12.96 16.84 -9.06
C TYR A 17 11.80 15.85 -9.16
N GLU A 18 12.13 14.56 -9.16
CA GLU A 18 11.15 13.49 -9.20
C GLU A 18 11.50 12.44 -8.14
N GLU A 19 10.49 12.05 -7.37
CA GLU A 19 10.61 10.95 -6.42
C GLU A 19 9.32 10.13 -6.38
N VAL A 20 9.49 8.80 -6.33
CA VAL A 20 8.41 7.84 -6.11
C VAL A 20 8.65 7.15 -4.77
N ILE A 21 7.83 7.51 -3.78
CA ILE A 21 7.90 6.98 -2.42
C ILE A 21 6.92 5.79 -2.31
N PRO A 22 7.39 4.54 -2.17
CA PRO A 22 6.50 3.39 -2.06
C PRO A 22 5.76 3.38 -0.72
N VAL A 23 4.44 3.21 -0.75
CA VAL A 23 3.59 3.10 0.45
C VAL A 23 3.26 1.63 0.67
N ARG A 24 4.11 0.93 1.42
CA ARG A 24 4.01 -0.51 1.63
C ARG A 24 4.23 -0.90 3.08
N GLY A 25 3.46 -1.89 3.55
CA GLY A 25 3.58 -2.38 4.91
C GLY A 25 2.98 -1.43 5.95
N CYS A 26 2.07 -0.53 5.56
CA CYS A 26 1.55 0.52 6.43
C CYS A 26 0.16 0.19 6.99
N ARG A 27 -0.08 0.58 8.24
CA ARG A 27 -1.42 0.61 8.84
C ARG A 27 -1.88 2.06 8.95
N LEU A 28 -2.88 2.43 8.18
CA LEU A 28 -3.39 3.80 8.09
C LEU A 28 -4.84 3.85 8.59
N SER A 29 -5.21 4.97 9.21
CA SER A 29 -6.60 5.33 9.48
C SER A 29 -7.05 6.40 8.48
N LEU A 30 -8.36 6.59 8.33
CA LEU A 30 -8.91 7.70 7.56
C LEU A 30 -8.48 9.05 8.13
N GLU A 31 -8.29 9.17 9.45
CA GLU A 31 -7.78 10.42 10.03
C GLU A 31 -6.34 10.69 9.61
N ASN A 32 -5.47 9.67 9.58
CA ASN A 32 -4.10 9.82 9.07
C ASN A 32 -4.11 10.27 7.60
N ILE A 33 -5.04 9.74 6.81
CA ILE A 33 -5.19 10.10 5.39
C ILE A 33 -5.71 11.54 5.25
N LYS A 34 -6.68 11.95 6.06
CA LYS A 34 -7.16 13.34 6.13
C LYS A 34 -6.06 14.31 6.50
N ASP A 35 -5.21 13.96 7.45
CA ASP A 35 -4.07 14.77 7.85
C ASP A 35 -3.09 14.96 6.69
N VAL A 36 -2.73 13.87 5.98
CA VAL A 36 -1.88 13.95 4.79
C VAL A 36 -2.53 14.85 3.74
N TYR A 37 -3.82 14.68 3.47
CA TYR A 37 -4.56 15.52 2.54
C TYR A 37 -4.49 17.00 2.92
N ARG A 38 -4.74 17.33 4.20
CA ARG A 38 -4.71 18.72 4.71
C ARG A 38 -3.33 19.35 4.54
N ASP A 39 -2.27 18.61 4.89
CA ASP A 39 -0.88 19.08 4.77
C ASP A 39 -0.53 19.33 3.29
N LEU A 40 -0.82 18.36 2.41
CA LEU A 40 -0.55 18.50 0.97
C LEU A 40 -1.38 19.60 0.32
N HIS A 41 -2.64 19.75 0.73
CA HIS A 41 -3.52 20.82 0.25
C HIS A 41 -2.97 22.20 0.66
N ALA A 42 -2.51 22.34 1.92
CA ALA A 42 -1.90 23.58 2.39
C ALA A 42 -0.62 23.92 1.63
N ILE A 43 0.22 22.93 1.31
CA ILE A 43 1.42 23.11 0.48
C ILE A 43 1.03 23.56 -0.93
N ASN A 44 0.05 22.90 -1.56
CA ASN A 44 -0.40 23.23 -2.90
C ASN A 44 -1.04 24.63 -2.97
N ARG A 45 -1.82 25.01 -1.97
CA ARG A 45 -2.42 26.35 -1.87
C ARG A 45 -1.36 27.44 -1.75
N LYS A 46 -0.36 27.26 -0.89
CA LYS A 46 0.77 28.21 -0.75
C LYS A 46 1.54 28.38 -2.06
N PHE A 47 1.74 27.30 -2.79
CA PHE A 47 2.34 27.38 -4.12
C PHE A 47 1.42 28.12 -5.10
N GLY A 48 0.11 27.87 -5.06
CA GLY A 48 -0.88 28.59 -5.84
C GLY A 48 -0.88 30.09 -5.58
N GLU A 49 -0.74 30.52 -4.33
CA GLU A 49 -0.62 31.94 -3.95
C GLU A 49 0.60 32.59 -4.63
N GLN A 50 1.74 31.90 -4.68
CA GLN A 50 2.94 32.38 -5.37
C GLN A 50 2.70 32.50 -6.88
N VAL A 51 2.13 31.47 -7.52
CA VAL A 51 1.85 31.49 -8.96
C VAL A 51 0.87 32.62 -9.30
N ILE A 52 -0.25 32.72 -8.56
CA ILE A 52 -1.28 33.73 -8.79
C ILE A 52 -0.75 35.15 -8.59
N SER A 53 0.18 35.35 -7.65
CA SER A 53 0.81 36.67 -7.44
C SER A 53 1.65 37.15 -8.63
N THR A 54 2.13 36.23 -9.47
CA THR A 54 2.94 36.54 -10.66
C THR A 54 2.11 36.72 -11.93
N LEU A 55 0.80 36.47 -11.88
CA LEU A 55 -0.07 36.57 -13.05
C LEU A 55 -0.22 38.03 -13.51
N PRO A 56 -0.04 38.32 -14.81
CA PRO A 56 -0.32 39.64 -15.34
C PRO A 56 -1.81 39.94 -15.23
N ARG A 57 -2.15 41.18 -14.85
CA ARG A 57 -3.54 41.63 -14.83
C ARG A 57 -4.10 41.67 -16.24
N GLU A 58 -5.27 41.07 -16.45
CA GLU A 58 -5.97 41.18 -17.71
C GLU A 58 -6.46 42.63 -17.91
N PRO A 59 -6.24 43.24 -19.09
CA PRO A 59 -6.51 44.66 -19.33
C PRO A 59 -8.00 45.02 -19.22
N ASP A 60 -8.89 44.04 -19.34
CA ASP A 60 -10.34 44.23 -19.41
C ASP A 60 -11.05 44.15 -18.04
N LEU A 61 -10.33 43.80 -16.96
CA LEU A 61 -10.91 43.59 -15.63
C LEU A 61 -10.67 44.77 -14.69
N THR A 62 -11.69 45.15 -13.92
CA THR A 62 -11.54 46.09 -12.79
C THR A 62 -10.73 45.46 -11.66
N ASP A 63 -10.22 46.28 -10.73
CA ASP A 63 -9.43 45.78 -9.58
C ASP A 63 -10.22 44.77 -8.74
N GLU A 64 -11.49 45.06 -8.47
CA GLU A 64 -12.37 44.16 -7.71
C GLU A 64 -12.62 42.84 -8.43
N GLN A 65 -12.82 42.88 -9.75
CA GLN A 65 -13.02 41.68 -10.57
C GLN A 65 -11.75 40.83 -10.66
N TRP A 66 -10.59 41.49 -10.71
CA TRP A 66 -9.29 40.80 -10.75
C TRP A 66 -9.01 40.06 -9.45
N GLU A 67 -9.24 40.69 -8.29
CA GLU A 67 -9.07 40.04 -7.00
C GLU A 67 -10.06 38.89 -6.78
N ALA A 68 -11.32 39.06 -7.20
CA ALA A 68 -12.30 37.97 -7.19
C ALA A 68 -11.87 36.78 -8.07
N ARG A 69 -11.29 37.07 -9.24
CA ARG A 69 -10.78 36.03 -10.16
C ARG A 69 -9.58 35.28 -9.56
N LYS A 70 -8.64 35.99 -8.92
CA LYS A 70 -7.51 35.37 -8.22
C LYS A 70 -7.99 34.43 -7.11
N ALA A 71 -8.92 34.88 -6.28
CA ALA A 71 -9.48 34.07 -5.21
C ALA A 71 -10.17 32.80 -5.75
N PHE A 72 -10.95 32.94 -6.82
CA PHE A 72 -11.57 31.81 -7.51
C PHE A 72 -10.54 30.80 -8.04
N LEU A 73 -9.49 31.28 -8.72
CA LEU A 73 -8.43 30.40 -9.24
C LEU A 73 -7.68 29.70 -8.11
N LEU A 74 -7.43 30.38 -6.99
CA LEU A 74 -6.75 29.79 -5.85
C LEU A 74 -7.55 28.64 -5.25
N ASP A 75 -8.86 28.83 -5.06
CA ASP A 75 -9.71 27.83 -4.43
C ASP A 75 -10.07 26.66 -5.38
N ASP A 76 -10.21 26.91 -6.69
CA ASP A 76 -10.69 25.88 -7.64
C ASP A 76 -9.60 25.21 -8.49
N ALA A 77 -8.49 25.91 -8.80
CA ALA A 77 -7.38 25.35 -9.60
C ALA A 77 -6.28 24.73 -8.73
N PHE A 78 -6.10 25.20 -7.49
CA PHE A 78 -5.09 24.70 -6.56
C PHE A 78 -5.69 23.84 -5.43
N CYS A 79 -6.85 23.22 -5.66
CA CYS A 79 -7.39 22.19 -4.77
C CYS A 79 -6.81 20.80 -5.10
N LEU A 80 -6.97 19.86 -4.15
CA LEU A 80 -6.63 18.46 -4.35
C LEU A 80 -7.90 17.68 -4.64
N THR A 81 -7.91 16.97 -5.75
CA THR A 81 -9.00 16.07 -6.11
C THR A 81 -8.79 14.72 -5.44
N ILE A 82 -9.87 14.12 -4.95
CA ILE A 82 -9.92 12.86 -4.22
C ILE A 82 -10.79 11.88 -4.99
N THR A 83 -10.30 10.65 -5.17
CA THR A 83 -11.09 9.52 -5.65
C THR A 83 -10.96 8.37 -4.68
N VAL A 84 -12.08 7.94 -4.10
CA VAL A 84 -12.18 6.76 -3.24
C VAL A 84 -12.83 5.63 -4.02
N ASN A 85 -12.10 4.54 -4.23
CA ASN A 85 -12.62 3.35 -4.90
C ASN A 85 -12.96 2.29 -3.85
N GLY A 86 -14.19 1.79 -3.88
CA GLY A 86 -14.64 0.63 -3.12
C GLY A 86 -14.52 -0.68 -3.89
N LEU A 87 -15.22 -1.70 -3.41
CA LEU A 87 -15.46 -2.92 -4.17
C LEU A 87 -16.65 -2.74 -5.14
N ARG A 88 -16.71 -3.57 -6.19
CA ARG A 88 -17.83 -3.62 -7.16
C ARG A 88 -18.07 -2.27 -7.86
N ASP A 89 -16.99 -1.65 -8.32
CA ASP A 89 -17.00 -0.41 -9.10
C ASP A 89 -17.68 0.80 -8.40
N GLN A 90 -17.83 0.73 -7.07
CA GLN A 90 -18.26 1.88 -6.28
C GLN A 90 -17.15 2.93 -6.24
N GLN A 91 -17.47 4.16 -6.63
CA GLN A 91 -16.52 5.27 -6.63
C GLN A 91 -17.17 6.48 -5.98
N LEU A 92 -16.38 7.22 -5.20
CA LEU A 92 -16.75 8.52 -4.67
C LEU A 92 -15.66 9.52 -5.01
N TYR A 93 -16.06 10.66 -5.56
CA TYR A 93 -15.17 11.75 -5.93
C TYR A 93 -15.46 12.96 -5.05
N GLY A 94 -14.43 13.75 -4.75
CA GLY A 94 -14.61 15.13 -4.30
C GLY A 94 -13.30 15.88 -4.14
N GLU A 95 -13.38 17.10 -3.65
CA GLU A 95 -12.26 18.07 -3.68
C GLU A 95 -11.93 18.62 -2.28
N SER A 96 -12.44 17.95 -1.25
CA SER A 96 -12.21 18.31 0.14
C SER A 96 -12.13 17.07 1.03
N ALA A 97 -11.51 17.23 2.19
CA ALA A 97 -11.43 16.18 3.20
C ALA A 97 -12.81 15.70 3.71
N ALA A 98 -13.89 16.44 3.45
CA ALA A 98 -15.25 16.04 3.84
C ALA A 98 -15.73 14.78 3.11
N VAL A 99 -15.12 14.43 1.96
CA VAL A 99 -15.42 13.20 1.20
C VAL A 99 -15.27 11.94 2.08
N PHE A 100 -14.31 11.94 3.01
CA PHE A 100 -14.09 10.80 3.90
C PHE A 100 -15.15 10.66 5.01
N ASP A 101 -15.95 11.70 5.22
CA ASP A 101 -17.06 11.71 6.18
C ASP A 101 -18.42 11.48 5.50
N ASP A 102 -18.44 11.29 4.18
CA ASP A 102 -19.66 11.08 3.41
C ASP A 102 -20.37 9.78 3.84
N PRO A 103 -21.69 9.80 4.10
CA PRO A 103 -22.44 8.59 4.46
C PRO A 103 -22.40 7.51 3.36
N ASN A 104 -22.20 7.90 2.10
CA ASN A 104 -22.11 7.02 0.94
C ASN A 104 -20.67 6.57 0.64
N LEU A 105 -19.71 6.84 1.55
CA LEU A 105 -18.34 6.37 1.39
C LEU A 105 -18.31 4.85 1.15
N PRO A 106 -17.68 4.38 0.05
CA PRO A 106 -17.65 2.96 -0.27
C PRO A 106 -17.01 2.15 0.85
N LYS A 107 -17.67 1.06 1.27
CA LYS A 107 -17.18 0.18 2.34
C LYS A 107 -17.23 -1.28 1.88
N PRO A 108 -16.10 -2.00 1.85
CA PRO A 108 -14.75 -1.56 2.19
C PRO A 108 -14.09 -0.72 1.07
N ILE A 109 -13.15 0.14 1.46
CA ILE A 109 -12.33 0.95 0.56
C ILE A 109 -11.20 0.09 0.00
N LYS A 110 -11.12 -0.01 -1.32
CA LYS A 110 -10.06 -0.73 -2.05
C LYS A 110 -8.84 0.17 -2.26
N SER A 111 -9.05 1.39 -2.75
CA SER A 111 -7.96 2.33 -2.96
C SER A 111 -8.43 3.77 -2.79
N ILE A 112 -7.47 4.65 -2.54
CA ILE A 112 -7.70 6.09 -2.44
C ILE A 112 -6.64 6.80 -3.26
N PHE A 113 -7.05 7.76 -4.09
CA PHE A 113 -6.17 8.55 -4.93
C PHE A 113 -6.38 10.05 -4.69
N PHE A 114 -5.28 10.80 -4.54
CA PHE A 114 -5.31 12.27 -4.51
C PHE A 114 -4.35 12.87 -5.53
N THR A 115 -4.76 13.96 -6.19
CA THR A 115 -3.85 14.73 -7.03
C THR A 115 -4.29 16.19 -7.21
N ASN A 116 -3.31 17.08 -7.39
CA ASN A 116 -3.52 18.48 -7.79
C ASN A 116 -3.66 18.66 -9.31
N ALA A 117 -3.36 17.62 -10.11
CA ALA A 117 -3.34 17.75 -11.56
C ALA A 117 -4.74 17.93 -12.17
N THR A 118 -5.74 17.21 -11.66
CA THR A 118 -7.10 17.22 -12.23
C THR A 118 -7.74 18.60 -12.12
N ALA A 119 -7.69 19.22 -10.94
CA ALA A 119 -8.25 20.55 -10.70
C ALA A 119 -7.55 21.62 -11.54
N PHE A 120 -6.21 21.60 -11.57
CA PHE A 120 -5.41 22.54 -12.34
C PHE A 120 -5.70 22.46 -13.85
N LYS A 121 -5.80 21.24 -14.40
CA LYS A 121 -6.11 21.01 -15.83
C LYS A 121 -7.40 21.67 -16.29
N ARG A 122 -8.41 21.79 -15.40
CA ARG A 122 -9.69 22.46 -15.71
C ARG A 122 -9.50 23.93 -16.08
N HIS A 123 -8.47 24.59 -15.53
CA HIS A 123 -8.21 26.03 -15.69
C HIS A 123 -6.99 26.35 -16.55
N ALA A 124 -6.19 25.35 -16.92
CA ALA A 124 -4.95 25.52 -17.68
C ALA A 124 -5.01 24.88 -19.08
N SER A 125 -6.19 24.87 -19.71
CA SER A 125 -6.39 24.32 -21.07
C SER A 125 -5.92 22.86 -21.24
N GLY A 126 -6.00 22.05 -20.18
CA GLY A 126 -5.51 20.66 -20.17
C GLY A 126 -4.01 20.49 -19.87
N ASN A 127 -3.25 21.57 -19.68
CA ASN A 127 -1.85 21.51 -19.26
C ASN A 127 -1.70 21.00 -17.82
N GLU A 128 -0.58 20.35 -17.56
CA GLU A 128 -0.24 19.85 -16.23
C GLU A 128 0.39 20.93 -15.35
N PRO A 129 0.16 20.89 -14.02
CA PRO A 129 0.87 21.78 -13.12
C PRO A 129 2.36 21.45 -13.14
N VAL A 130 3.18 22.49 -13.12
CA VAL A 130 4.65 22.38 -13.05
C VAL A 130 5.11 21.58 -11.83
N ASN A 131 4.39 21.76 -10.71
CA ASN A 131 4.58 21.02 -9.47
C ASN A 131 3.37 20.11 -9.27
N ARG A 132 3.58 18.80 -9.36
CA ARG A 132 2.57 17.76 -9.31
C ARG A 132 2.77 16.85 -8.11
N ILE A 133 1.66 16.52 -7.47
CA ILE A 133 1.59 15.51 -6.42
C ILE A 133 0.53 14.49 -6.82
N SER A 134 0.87 13.21 -6.69
CA SER A 134 -0.04 12.09 -6.87
C SER A 134 0.15 11.11 -5.73
N VAL A 135 -0.88 10.91 -4.92
CA VAL A 135 -0.87 9.95 -3.82
C VAL A 135 -1.84 8.83 -4.17
N PHE A 136 -1.33 7.62 -4.32
CA PHE A 136 -2.14 6.43 -4.51
C PHE A 136 -1.96 5.48 -3.33
N LEU A 137 -3.03 5.20 -2.61
CA LEU A 137 -3.06 4.28 -1.48
C LEU A 137 -3.85 3.04 -1.87
N ASP A 138 -3.17 1.90 -1.90
CA ASP A 138 -3.77 0.61 -2.23
C ASP A 138 -3.94 -0.22 -0.96
N PHE A 139 -5.20 -0.56 -0.66
CA PHE A 139 -5.65 -1.42 0.44
C PHE A 139 -6.22 -2.75 -0.05
N GLY A 140 -5.96 -3.08 -1.32
CA GLY A 140 -6.29 -4.35 -1.92
C GLY A 140 -5.68 -5.53 -1.17
N LYS A 141 -6.38 -6.65 -1.19
CA LYS A 141 -5.89 -7.92 -0.64
C LYS A 141 -5.42 -8.82 -1.76
N PRO A 142 -4.33 -9.58 -1.57
CA PRO A 142 -4.00 -10.66 -2.48
C PRO A 142 -5.09 -11.74 -2.42
N GLU A 143 -5.19 -12.56 -3.46
CA GLU A 143 -6.12 -13.69 -3.47
C GLU A 143 -5.66 -14.79 -2.49
N VAL A 144 -6.62 -15.51 -1.89
CA VAL A 144 -6.33 -16.56 -0.89
C VAL A 144 -5.54 -17.70 -1.51
N PHE A 145 -5.86 -18.05 -2.76
CA PHE A 145 -5.22 -19.08 -3.54
C PHE A 145 -4.80 -18.49 -4.87
N ASP A 146 -3.67 -17.79 -4.86
CA ASP A 146 -3.04 -17.31 -6.08
C ASP A 146 -2.20 -18.46 -6.69
N PRO A 147 -2.55 -18.97 -7.88
CA PRO A 147 -1.75 -19.96 -8.59
C PRO A 147 -0.43 -19.37 -9.14
N ASN A 148 -0.15 -18.08 -8.89
CA ASN A 148 1.05 -17.41 -9.37
C ASN A 148 2.32 -18.26 -9.19
N PRO A 149 3.07 -18.53 -10.27
CA PRO A 149 4.26 -19.37 -10.20
C PRO A 149 5.37 -18.75 -9.35
N LEU A 150 5.38 -17.43 -9.14
CA LEU A 150 6.46 -16.69 -8.47
C LEU A 150 6.14 -16.38 -6.99
N VAL A 151 6.07 -17.41 -6.14
CA VAL A 151 5.75 -17.26 -4.69
C VAL A 151 6.79 -16.42 -3.93
N SER A 152 8.03 -16.44 -4.42
CA SER A 152 9.17 -15.69 -3.91
C SER A 152 9.09 -14.18 -4.16
N ALA A 153 8.24 -13.75 -5.09
CA ALA A 153 8.06 -12.34 -5.39
C ALA A 153 7.33 -11.62 -4.23
N ALA A 154 7.65 -10.33 -4.09
CA ALA A 154 6.89 -9.46 -3.21
C ALA A 154 5.41 -9.43 -3.63
N THR A 155 4.51 -9.39 -2.67
CA THR A 155 3.07 -9.25 -2.96
C THR A 155 2.84 -7.95 -3.70
N ALA A 156 2.06 -7.99 -4.78
CA ALA A 156 1.70 -6.79 -5.54
C ALA A 156 1.02 -5.76 -4.63
N ASN A 157 1.44 -4.51 -4.75
CA ASN A 157 0.83 -3.37 -4.11
C ASN A 157 1.22 -2.14 -4.92
N GLU A 158 0.22 -1.42 -5.39
CA GLU A 158 0.41 -0.26 -6.26
C GLU A 158 0.56 1.04 -5.47
N GLY A 159 0.45 0.99 -4.14
CA GLY A 159 0.51 2.14 -3.26
C GLY A 159 1.83 2.90 -3.40
N ASN A 160 1.75 4.17 -3.81
CA ASN A 160 2.90 5.05 -3.99
C ASN A 160 2.50 6.52 -3.83
N VAL A 161 3.48 7.36 -3.50
CA VAL A 161 3.39 8.80 -3.63
C VAL A 161 4.40 9.26 -4.66
N THR A 162 3.93 9.91 -5.72
CA THR A 162 4.76 10.48 -6.77
C THR A 162 4.77 12.00 -6.62
N VAL A 163 5.96 12.58 -6.56
CA VAL A 163 6.18 14.03 -6.48
C VAL A 163 7.04 14.41 -7.66
N ILE A 164 6.56 15.34 -8.48
CA ILE A 164 7.29 15.87 -9.63
C ILE A 164 7.24 17.39 -9.50
N ALA A 165 8.39 18.05 -9.37
CA ALA A 165 8.42 19.47 -9.08
C ALA A 165 9.64 20.16 -9.72
N GLN A 166 9.45 21.39 -10.19
CA GLN A 166 10.56 22.28 -10.54
C GLN A 166 11.04 23.09 -9.32
N ASP A 167 10.17 23.33 -8.34
CA ASP A 167 10.51 24.01 -7.10
C ASP A 167 10.98 23.02 -6.03
N ILE A 168 12.24 23.14 -5.61
CA ILE A 168 12.84 22.31 -4.56
C ILE A 168 12.20 22.50 -3.18
N THR A 169 11.68 23.69 -2.89
CA THR A 169 10.97 24.00 -1.64
C THR A 169 9.66 23.24 -1.58
N PHE A 170 8.92 23.23 -2.69
CA PHE A 170 7.71 22.43 -2.84
C PHE A 170 8.02 20.93 -2.70
N PHE A 171 9.03 20.45 -3.43
CA PHE A 171 9.47 19.06 -3.39
C PHE A 171 9.78 18.60 -1.95
N ASN A 172 10.64 19.33 -1.23
CA ASN A 172 11.03 19.01 0.14
C ASN A 172 9.86 19.08 1.12
N ALA A 173 8.94 20.04 0.94
CA ALA A 173 7.77 20.17 1.79
C ALA A 173 6.84 18.95 1.66
N VAL A 174 6.60 18.50 0.42
CA VAL A 174 5.78 17.32 0.14
C VAL A 174 6.44 16.06 0.69
N GLN A 175 7.74 15.85 0.40
CA GLN A 175 8.49 14.70 0.89
C GLN A 175 8.40 14.59 2.42
N LYS A 176 8.66 15.70 3.13
CA LYS A 176 8.59 15.75 4.60
C LYS A 176 7.19 15.47 5.14
N ALA A 177 6.14 15.97 4.50
CA ALA A 177 4.76 15.71 4.90
C ALA A 177 4.41 14.21 4.75
N VAL A 178 4.78 13.62 3.61
CA VAL A 178 4.52 12.21 3.28
C VAL A 178 5.31 11.29 4.20
N GLU A 179 6.62 11.51 4.37
CA GLU A 179 7.46 10.68 5.25
C GLU A 179 6.92 10.66 6.68
N LYS A 180 6.63 11.85 7.24
CA LYS A 180 6.16 11.99 8.62
C LYS A 180 4.83 11.28 8.88
N LYS A 181 3.89 11.31 7.92
CA LYS A 181 2.51 10.88 8.14
C LYS A 181 2.15 9.53 7.53
N VAL A 182 2.79 9.14 6.41
CA VAL A 182 2.51 7.89 5.71
C VAL A 182 3.49 6.79 6.11
N THR A 183 4.78 7.11 6.24
CA THR A 183 5.82 6.08 6.42
C THR A 183 6.10 5.71 7.88
N THR A 184 5.60 6.47 8.84
CA THR A 184 5.76 6.22 10.28
C THR A 184 4.98 4.99 10.75
N HIS A 185 3.88 4.63 10.09
CA HIS A 185 2.98 3.56 10.52
C HIS A 185 3.31 2.18 9.93
N LYS A 186 4.60 1.82 9.91
CA LYS A 186 5.05 0.51 9.40
C LYS A 186 4.63 -0.63 10.32
N THR A 187 4.26 -1.74 9.70
CA THR A 187 3.81 -2.96 10.36
C THR A 187 4.89 -4.04 10.28
N TRP A 188 5.04 -4.83 11.35
CA TRP A 188 6.02 -5.90 11.40
C TRP A 188 5.74 -7.00 10.35
N TYR A 189 4.46 -7.30 10.10
CA TYR A 189 4.05 -8.32 9.13
C TYR A 189 4.28 -7.89 7.68
N GLY A 190 4.63 -6.62 7.42
CA GLY A 190 5.12 -6.20 6.10
C GLY A 190 6.31 -7.02 5.60
N ALA A 191 7.05 -7.68 6.50
CA ALA A 191 8.15 -8.58 6.16
C ALA A 191 7.72 -9.79 5.32
N ILE A 192 6.51 -10.35 5.53
CA ILE A 192 6.05 -11.56 4.80
C ILE A 192 5.75 -11.27 3.33
N HIS A 193 5.64 -10.00 2.96
CA HIS A 193 5.37 -9.53 1.60
C HIS A 193 6.62 -9.08 0.85
N ARG A 194 7.81 -9.21 1.45
CA ARG A 194 9.07 -8.87 0.79
C ARG A 194 9.50 -9.97 -0.18
N ASN A 195 10.38 -9.60 -1.12
CA ASN A 195 11.06 -10.57 -1.97
C ASN A 195 11.79 -11.61 -1.10
N PHE A 196 11.77 -12.87 -1.53
CA PHE A 196 12.41 -14.02 -0.87
C PHE A 196 11.89 -14.36 0.53
N ALA A 197 10.85 -13.67 1.05
CA ALA A 197 10.30 -13.99 2.37
C ALA A 197 9.78 -15.43 2.44
N TYR A 198 9.16 -15.91 1.36
CA TYR A 198 8.74 -17.30 1.22
C TYR A 198 9.93 -18.27 1.23
N ASP A 199 10.99 -17.99 0.47
CA ASP A 199 12.14 -18.89 0.35
C ASP A 199 12.91 -19.00 1.66
N ILE A 200 13.08 -17.89 2.38
CA ILE A 200 13.71 -17.89 3.69
C ILE A 200 12.93 -18.78 4.66
N GLY A 201 11.60 -18.63 4.71
CA GLY A 201 10.76 -19.48 5.55
C GLY A 201 10.74 -20.94 5.08
N MET A 202 10.80 -21.19 3.78
CA MET A 202 10.87 -22.53 3.21
C MET A 202 12.15 -23.24 3.63
N TRP A 203 13.31 -22.61 3.42
CA TRP A 203 14.61 -23.20 3.70
C TRP A 203 14.90 -23.36 5.19
N LEU A 204 14.57 -22.34 6.00
CA LEU A 204 14.93 -22.33 7.42
C LEU A 204 13.89 -23.02 8.32
N ILE A 205 12.64 -23.15 7.86
CA ILE A 205 11.54 -23.67 8.68
C ILE A 205 10.85 -24.84 7.99
N ALA A 206 10.24 -24.61 6.82
CA ALA A 206 9.33 -25.58 6.24
C ALA A 206 10.04 -26.89 5.87
N LEU A 207 11.21 -26.82 5.21
CA LEU A 207 11.94 -27.98 4.76
C LEU A 207 12.53 -28.79 5.93
N PRO A 208 13.26 -28.20 6.90
CA PRO A 208 13.72 -28.94 8.08
C PRO A 208 12.58 -29.60 8.87
N VAL A 209 11.49 -28.88 9.10
CA VAL A 209 10.30 -29.43 9.79
C VAL A 209 9.67 -30.56 8.98
N SER A 210 9.51 -30.40 7.67
CA SER A 210 8.94 -31.43 6.81
C SER A 210 9.77 -32.70 6.81
N LEU A 211 11.11 -32.59 6.74
CA LEU A 211 12.02 -33.73 6.80
C LEU A 211 11.96 -34.45 8.16
N TYR A 212 12.00 -33.69 9.26
CA TYR A 212 11.91 -34.25 10.61
C TYR A 212 10.58 -34.97 10.84
N PHE A 213 9.45 -34.31 10.56
CA PHE A 213 8.12 -34.90 10.72
C PHE A 213 7.94 -36.12 9.84
N SER A 214 8.37 -36.06 8.57
CA SER A 214 8.29 -37.20 7.66
C SER A 214 9.12 -38.38 8.19
N ALA A 215 10.35 -38.15 8.65
CA ALA A 215 11.19 -39.22 9.21
C ALA A 215 10.53 -39.86 10.44
N TYR A 216 10.09 -39.05 11.40
CA TYR A 216 9.46 -39.51 12.65
C TYR A 216 8.20 -40.34 12.39
N TYR A 217 7.27 -39.84 11.58
CA TYR A 217 6.03 -40.56 11.30
C TYR A 217 6.24 -41.78 10.40
N MET A 218 7.27 -41.76 9.54
CA MET A 218 7.60 -42.95 8.75
C MET A 218 8.04 -44.12 9.64
N ASP A 219 8.83 -43.87 10.69
CA ASP A 219 9.22 -44.91 11.67
C ASP A 219 8.02 -45.53 12.39
N GLN A 220 6.96 -44.76 12.61
CA GLN A 220 5.74 -45.28 13.25
C GLN A 220 4.80 -45.99 12.27
N LEU A 221 4.63 -45.46 11.06
CA LEU A 221 3.68 -45.99 10.07
C LEU A 221 4.23 -47.21 9.32
N ILE A 222 5.52 -47.19 8.96
CA ILE A 222 6.19 -48.25 8.19
C ILE A 222 7.58 -48.50 8.78
N PRO A 223 7.67 -49.19 9.94
CA PRO A 223 8.95 -49.49 10.57
C PRO A 223 9.84 -50.36 9.69
N ILE A 224 11.15 -50.25 9.88
CA ILE A 224 12.17 -51.06 9.19
C ILE A 224 11.96 -52.54 9.53
N GLY A 225 12.03 -53.43 8.54
CA GLY A 225 11.71 -54.86 8.68
C GLY A 225 10.21 -55.17 8.67
N GLY A 226 9.35 -54.16 8.48
CA GLY A 226 7.91 -54.34 8.39
C GLY A 226 7.44 -54.85 7.02
N LYS A 227 6.20 -55.38 6.96
CA LYS A 227 5.57 -55.92 5.73
C LYS A 227 5.56 -54.94 4.55
N PHE A 228 5.56 -53.64 4.82
CA PHE A 228 5.42 -52.58 3.81
C PHE A 228 6.69 -51.75 3.61
N GLU A 229 7.86 -52.24 4.05
CA GLU A 229 9.13 -51.49 3.97
C GLU A 229 9.45 -50.95 2.56
N LEU A 230 9.10 -51.69 1.51
CA LEU A 230 9.28 -51.25 0.11
C LEU A 230 8.58 -49.91 -0.20
N PHE A 231 7.50 -49.57 0.49
CA PHE A 231 6.75 -48.31 0.28
C PHE A 231 7.26 -47.15 1.14
N ARG A 232 8.27 -47.37 1.99
CA ARG A 232 8.77 -46.38 2.94
C ARG A 232 9.29 -45.12 2.22
N TRP A 233 10.12 -45.29 1.20
CA TRP A 233 10.72 -44.18 0.45
C TRP A 233 9.71 -43.40 -0.41
N PRO A 234 8.85 -44.05 -1.22
CA PRO A 234 7.78 -43.34 -1.91
C PRO A 234 6.92 -42.52 -0.96
N LEU A 235 6.46 -43.11 0.15
CA LEU A 235 5.58 -42.43 1.10
C LEU A 235 6.29 -41.26 1.81
N PHE A 236 7.57 -41.40 2.14
CA PHE A 236 8.39 -40.31 2.66
C PHE A 236 8.43 -39.11 1.70
N ILE A 237 8.70 -39.35 0.41
CA ILE A 237 8.73 -38.29 -0.61
C ILE A 237 7.36 -37.60 -0.71
N TYR A 238 6.27 -38.37 -0.70
CA TYR A 238 4.91 -37.81 -0.71
C TYR A 238 4.62 -36.97 0.54
N PHE A 239 5.05 -37.40 1.73
CA PHE A 239 4.87 -36.62 2.96
C PHE A 239 5.63 -35.31 2.94
N VAL A 240 6.89 -35.32 2.47
CA VAL A 240 7.67 -34.09 2.31
C VAL A 240 7.00 -33.17 1.30
N GLY A 241 6.62 -33.68 0.13
CA GLY A 241 5.94 -32.91 -0.92
C GLY A 241 4.62 -32.29 -0.43
N LEU A 242 3.78 -33.07 0.26
CA LEU A 242 2.51 -32.59 0.81
C LEU A 242 2.72 -31.51 1.87
N SER A 243 3.73 -31.67 2.73
CA SER A 243 4.08 -30.68 3.74
C SER A 243 4.54 -29.34 3.13
N LEU A 244 5.30 -29.38 2.05
CA LEU A 244 5.72 -28.18 1.31
C LEU A 244 4.54 -27.49 0.59
N ILE A 245 3.61 -28.28 0.03
CA ILE A 245 2.37 -27.75 -0.55
C ILE A 245 1.52 -27.08 0.54
N LEU A 246 1.40 -27.70 1.71
CA LEU A 246 0.71 -27.12 2.86
C LEU A 246 1.37 -25.82 3.31
N TYR A 247 2.70 -25.77 3.38
CA TYR A 247 3.45 -24.55 3.69
C TYR A 247 3.16 -23.42 2.69
N ARG A 248 3.10 -23.74 1.39
CA ARG A 248 2.70 -22.78 0.35
C ARG A 248 1.28 -22.25 0.59
N ALA A 249 0.32 -23.12 0.86
CA ALA A 249 -1.06 -22.73 1.15
C ALA A 249 -1.15 -21.85 2.41
N LEU A 250 -0.43 -22.21 3.47
CA LEU A 250 -0.38 -21.43 4.72
C LEU A 250 0.24 -20.04 4.49
N THR A 251 1.28 -19.94 3.67
CA THR A 251 1.91 -18.64 3.38
C THR A 251 1.00 -17.75 2.55
N ALA A 252 0.32 -18.30 1.53
CA ALA A 252 -0.67 -17.55 0.76
C ALA A 252 -1.81 -17.07 1.66
N TYR A 253 -2.31 -17.96 2.52
CA TYR A 253 -3.34 -17.63 3.51
C TYR A 253 -2.87 -16.56 4.51
N ALA A 254 -1.61 -16.61 4.97
CA ALA A 254 -1.03 -15.59 5.84
C ALA A 254 -0.95 -14.23 5.13
N LYS A 255 -0.49 -14.18 3.88
CA LYS A 255 -0.45 -12.95 3.05
C LYS A 255 -1.85 -12.38 2.80
N TRP A 256 -2.88 -13.21 2.69
CA TRP A 256 -4.27 -12.74 2.61
C TRP A 256 -4.78 -12.22 3.95
N ALA A 257 -4.49 -12.95 5.03
CA ALA A 257 -4.94 -12.60 6.36
C ALA A 257 -4.32 -11.26 6.80
N PHE A 258 -3.04 -11.05 6.52
CA PHE A 258 -2.30 -9.82 6.78
C PHE A 258 -1.99 -9.16 5.43
N PRO A 259 -2.82 -8.25 4.91
CA PRO A 259 -2.54 -7.60 3.63
C PRO A 259 -1.42 -6.56 3.75
N VAL A 260 -0.84 -6.17 2.61
CA VAL A 260 0.33 -5.28 2.54
C VAL A 260 0.08 -3.94 3.25
N ASN A 261 -1.05 -3.31 2.98
CA ASN A 261 -1.49 -2.12 3.70
C ASN A 261 -2.87 -2.39 4.33
N VAL A 262 -3.10 -1.84 5.51
CA VAL A 262 -4.35 -1.99 6.24
C VAL A 262 -4.96 -0.62 6.48
N LEU A 263 -6.22 -0.46 6.07
CA LEU A 263 -7.08 0.63 6.51
C LEU A 263 -7.89 0.19 7.73
N GLU A 264 -7.84 0.95 8.82
CA GLU A 264 -8.49 0.58 10.09
C GLU A 264 -10.02 0.50 9.95
N GLU A 265 -10.60 1.38 9.13
CA GLU A 265 -12.04 1.54 8.96
C GLU A 265 -12.68 0.43 8.12
N ASN A 266 -11.87 -0.35 7.38
CA ASN A 266 -12.35 -1.47 6.58
C ASN A 266 -12.89 -2.65 7.41
N LYS A 267 -12.88 -2.57 8.75
CA LYS A 267 -13.41 -3.56 9.72
C LYS A 267 -13.30 -5.00 9.20
N ASP A 268 -12.06 -5.40 9.00
CA ASP A 268 -11.72 -6.58 8.24
C ASP A 268 -12.16 -7.88 8.95
N ARG A 269 -12.94 -8.73 8.27
CA ARG A 269 -13.27 -10.10 8.74
C ARG A 269 -12.02 -10.96 8.96
N ALA A 270 -10.90 -10.64 8.31
CA ALA A 270 -9.63 -11.33 8.48
C ALA A 270 -9.09 -11.24 9.92
N LEU A 271 -9.53 -10.30 10.76
CA LEU A 271 -9.08 -10.20 12.16
C LEU A 271 -9.38 -11.49 12.95
N LYS A 272 -10.56 -12.11 12.73
CA LYS A 272 -10.90 -13.40 13.35
C LYS A 272 -9.97 -14.52 12.89
N HIS A 273 -9.60 -14.50 11.60
CA HIS A 273 -8.68 -15.48 11.01
C HIS A 273 -7.24 -15.27 11.50
N ARG A 274 -6.79 -14.03 11.69
CA ARG A 274 -5.48 -13.71 12.29
C ARG A 274 -5.39 -14.25 13.71
N LEU A 275 -6.46 -14.11 14.51
CA LEU A 275 -6.51 -14.66 15.86
C LEU A 275 -6.46 -16.18 15.87
N ALA A 276 -7.23 -16.84 14.98
CA ALA A 276 -7.20 -18.28 14.83
C ALA A 276 -5.82 -18.80 14.38
N LEU A 277 -5.19 -18.14 13.40
CA LEU A 277 -3.84 -18.46 12.95
C LEU A 277 -2.80 -18.23 14.05
N GLY A 278 -2.88 -17.12 14.76
CA GLY A 278 -2.01 -16.82 15.88
C GLY A 278 -2.11 -17.89 16.97
N GLY A 279 -3.34 -18.28 17.33
CA GLY A 279 -3.58 -19.37 18.28
C GLY A 279 -3.01 -20.71 17.81
N PHE A 280 -3.21 -21.08 16.54
CA PHE A 280 -2.65 -22.30 15.96
C PHE A 280 -1.11 -22.27 15.94
N ALA A 281 -0.51 -21.16 15.54
CA ALA A 281 0.94 -20.99 15.52
C ALA A 281 1.55 -21.06 16.93
N SER A 282 0.92 -20.42 17.93
CA SER A 282 1.33 -20.51 19.33
C SER A 282 1.22 -21.93 19.88
N TRP A 283 0.16 -22.67 19.54
CA TRP A 283 0.00 -24.07 19.91
C TRP A 283 1.09 -24.95 19.29
N LEU A 284 1.38 -24.76 17.99
CA LEU A 284 2.43 -25.49 17.29
C LEU A 284 3.82 -25.21 17.91
N PHE A 285 4.12 -23.94 18.18
CA PHE A 285 5.37 -23.54 18.83
C PHE A 285 5.52 -24.16 20.22
N TYR A 286 4.46 -24.12 21.04
CA TYR A 286 4.45 -24.79 22.34
C TYR A 286 4.73 -26.28 22.21
N LYS A 287 4.11 -26.97 21.25
CA LYS A 287 4.36 -28.39 21.01
C LYS A 287 5.82 -28.67 20.67
N VAL A 288 6.39 -27.94 19.70
CA VAL A 288 7.80 -28.08 19.32
C VAL A 288 8.72 -27.83 20.52
N ALA A 289 8.51 -26.72 21.24
CA ALA A 289 9.32 -26.37 22.42
C ALA A 289 9.21 -27.45 23.52
N SER A 290 8.02 -27.97 23.79
CA SER A 290 7.80 -29.04 24.77
C SER A 290 8.49 -30.34 24.39
N THR A 291 8.49 -30.70 23.10
CA THR A 291 9.17 -31.89 22.59
C THR A 291 10.69 -31.72 22.68
N VAL A 292 11.24 -30.58 22.27
CA VAL A 292 12.68 -30.30 22.38
C VAL A 292 13.13 -30.31 23.85
N TYR A 293 12.37 -29.67 24.75
CA TYR A 293 12.65 -29.71 26.17
C TYR A 293 12.63 -31.13 26.73
N GLY A 294 11.65 -31.95 26.34
CA GLY A 294 11.57 -33.35 26.72
C GLY A 294 12.76 -34.19 26.25
N ILE A 295 13.32 -33.87 25.07
CA ILE A 295 14.53 -34.53 24.54
C ILE A 295 15.81 -34.07 25.27
N ILE A 296 15.88 -32.82 25.71
CA ILE A 296 17.07 -32.27 26.40
C ILE A 296 17.15 -32.75 27.86
N VAL A 297 15.99 -32.89 28.52
CA VAL A 297 15.90 -33.18 29.96
C VAL A 297 15.71 -34.67 30.26
N GLY A 298 15.20 -35.45 29.30
CA GLY A 298 15.06 -36.90 29.39
C GLY A 298 16.27 -37.63 28.86
#